data_AF-A0A2H9PI79-F1
#
_entry.id   AF-A0A2H9PI79-F1
#
_cell.length_a   1.000
_cell.length_b   1.000
_cell.length_c   1.000
_cell.angle_alpha   90.00
_cell.angle_beta   90.00
_cell.angle_gamma   90.00
#
_symmetry.space_group_name_H-M   'P 1'
#
loop_
_entity.id
_entity.type
_entity.pdbx_description
1 polymer ?
#
loop_
_entity_poly.entity_id
_entity_poly.type
_entity_poly.pdbx_seq_one_letter_code
_entity_poly.pdbx_strand_id
1 'polypeptide(L)'
;MQNQRYVYPLDLTNLNQEVEIICEKLRISKAEAIRNAIEFYSEYVKGLKIIELRNIPKKQAEEEILNYLKDKEKAWTSEIADDLRLDVSIVNDILTKLAEEGKIE
;
A
#
# COMPACT_ATOMS: atom_id res chain seq x y z
N MET A 1 -7.13 -6.56 19.92
CA MET A 1 -8.17 -5.59 19.52
C MET A 1 -9.49 -6.35 19.41
N GLN A 2 -10.56 -5.91 20.06
CA GLN A 2 -11.87 -6.57 19.95
C GLN A 2 -12.42 -6.43 18.52
N ASN A 3 -12.83 -7.53 17.90
CA ASN A 3 -13.45 -7.51 16.59
C ASN A 3 -14.83 -6.86 16.69
N GLN A 4 -14.95 -5.63 16.22
CA GLN A 4 -16.22 -4.91 16.16
C GLN A 4 -17.01 -5.44 14.96
N ARG A 5 -18.11 -6.14 15.21
CA ARG A 5 -19.01 -6.65 14.18
C ARG A 5 -20.09 -5.61 13.89
N TYR A 6 -20.11 -5.10 12.68
CA TYR A 6 -21.17 -4.22 12.19
C TYR A 6 -22.15 -5.02 11.34
N VAL A 7 -23.45 -4.76 11.53
CA VAL A 7 -24.51 -5.35 10.71
C VAL A 7 -25.22 -4.21 10.01
N TYR A 8 -25.12 -4.19 8.68
CA TYR A 8 -25.79 -3.21 7.83
C TYR A 8 -26.88 -3.91 7.02
N PRO A 9 -28.09 -3.34 6.92
CA PRO A 9 -29.07 -3.79 5.95
C PRO A 9 -28.52 -3.50 4.55
N LEU A 10 -28.39 -4.53 3.73
CA LEU A 10 -27.87 -4.44 2.36
C LEU A 10 -29.02 -4.69 1.38
N ASP A 11 -29.32 -3.68 0.57
CA ASP A 11 -30.26 -3.81 -0.54
C ASP A 11 -29.53 -4.33 -1.78
N LEU A 12 -29.85 -5.57 -2.16
CA LEU A 12 -29.29 -6.24 -3.34
C LEU A 12 -30.34 -6.41 -4.45
N THR A 13 -31.48 -5.71 -4.38
CA THR A 13 -32.59 -5.90 -5.31
C THR A 13 -32.14 -5.82 -6.77
N ASN A 14 -31.26 -4.87 -7.08
CA ASN A 14 -30.72 -4.64 -8.43
C ASN A 14 -29.44 -5.43 -8.73
N LEU A 15 -28.92 -6.23 -7.79
CA LEU A 15 -27.65 -6.96 -7.90
C LEU A 15 -27.83 -8.47 -7.70
N ASN A 16 -29.07 -8.95 -7.59
CA ASN A 16 -29.36 -10.34 -7.24
C ASN A 16 -28.78 -11.32 -8.28
N GLN A 17 -28.90 -10.99 -9.57
CA GLN A 17 -28.40 -11.84 -10.65
C GLN A 17 -26.88 -11.95 -10.64
N GLU A 18 -26.19 -10.82 -10.43
CA GLU A 18 -24.74 -10.73 -10.35
C GLU A 18 -24.22 -11.53 -9.16
N VAL A 19 -24.85 -11.36 -7.98
CA VAL A 19 -24.47 -12.10 -6.77
C VAL A 19 -24.68 -13.60 -6.97
N GLU A 20 -25.77 -14.02 -7.60
CA GLU A 20 -26.03 -15.44 -7.90
C GLU A 20 -24.98 -16.03 -8.83
N ILE A 21 -24.66 -15.34 -9.93
CA ILE A 21 -23.61 -15.77 -10.87
C ILE A 21 -22.26 -15.95 -10.14
N ILE A 22 -21.87 -14.99 -9.29
CA ILE A 22 -20.62 -15.08 -8.52
C ILE A 22 -20.65 -16.29 -7.58
N CYS A 23 -21.74 -16.47 -6.84
CA CYS A 23 -21.89 -17.58 -5.90
C CYS A 23 -21.84 -18.94 -6.61
N GLU A 24 -22.50 -19.08 -7.77
CA GLU A 24 -22.51 -20.32 -8.54
C GLU A 24 -21.16 -20.65 -9.14
N LYS A 25 -20.50 -19.66 -9.76
CA LYS A 25 -19.22 -19.84 -10.45
C LYS A 25 -18.09 -20.13 -9.48
N LEU A 26 -18.06 -19.44 -8.34
CA LEU A 26 -17.00 -19.56 -7.35
C LEU A 26 -17.33 -20.54 -6.21
N ARG A 27 -18.56 -21.05 -6.16
CA ARG A 27 -19.06 -21.98 -5.12
C ARG A 27 -18.92 -21.40 -3.70
N ILE A 28 -19.24 -20.11 -3.54
CA ILE A 28 -19.16 -19.39 -2.26
C ILE A 28 -20.52 -18.87 -1.82
N SER A 29 -20.62 -18.46 -0.55
CA SER A 29 -21.83 -17.83 -0.01
C SER A 29 -21.99 -16.37 -0.47
N LYS A 30 -23.23 -15.85 -0.45
CA LYS A 30 -23.50 -14.42 -0.74
C LYS A 30 -22.67 -13.49 0.15
N ALA A 31 -22.57 -13.81 1.45
CA ALA A 31 -21.81 -13.04 2.42
C ALA A 31 -20.31 -13.03 2.10
N GLU A 32 -19.78 -14.14 1.59
CA GLU A 32 -18.38 -14.25 1.18
C GLU A 32 -18.11 -13.52 -0.13
N ALA A 33 -19.01 -13.60 -1.11
CA ALA A 33 -18.93 -12.80 -2.32
C ALA A 33 -18.85 -11.30 -2.00
N ILE A 34 -19.68 -10.80 -1.07
CA ILE A 34 -19.66 -9.40 -0.64
C ILE A 34 -18.35 -9.04 0.09
N ARG A 35 -17.86 -9.90 0.99
CA ARG A 35 -16.57 -9.68 1.66
C ARG A 35 -15.42 -9.59 0.66
N ASN A 36 -15.35 -10.54 -0.28
CA ASN A 36 -14.31 -10.57 -1.30
C ASN A 36 -14.38 -9.35 -2.22
N ALA A 37 -15.57 -8.85 -2.53
CA ALA A 37 -15.73 -7.62 -3.30
C ALA A 37 -15.16 -6.40 -2.53
N ILE A 38 -15.41 -6.29 -1.23
CA ILE A 38 -14.85 -5.23 -0.38
C ILE A 38 -13.32 -5.33 -0.33
N GLU A 39 -12.78 -6.54 -0.14
CA GLU A 39 -11.32 -6.78 -0.15
C GLU A 39 -10.70 -6.38 -1.49
N PHE A 40 -11.33 -6.78 -2.60
CA PHE A 40 -10.90 -6.39 -3.94
C PHE A 40 -10.86 -4.87 -4.11
N TYR A 41 -11.93 -4.15 -3.72
CA TYR A 41 -11.97 -2.69 -3.84
C TYR A 41 -10.97 -2.00 -2.91
N SER A 42 -10.72 -2.56 -1.72
CA SER A 42 -9.66 -2.06 -0.83
C SER A 42 -8.28 -2.16 -1.49
N GLU A 43 -7.94 -3.30 -2.07
CA GLU A 43 -6.66 -3.48 -2.77
C GLU A 43 -6.58 -2.63 -4.04
N TYR A 44 -7.68 -2.55 -4.79
CA TYR A 44 -7.77 -1.69 -5.97
C TYR A 44 -7.51 -0.21 -5.61
N VAL A 45 -8.16 0.32 -4.56
CA VAL A 45 -7.95 1.70 -4.11
C VAL A 45 -6.54 1.93 -3.58
N LYS A 46 -5.94 0.96 -2.88
CA LYS A 46 -4.52 1.04 -2.50
C LYS A 46 -3.62 1.14 -3.74
N GLY A 47 -3.91 0.36 -4.78
CA GLY A 47 -3.18 0.42 -6.06
C GLY A 47 -3.43 1.69 -6.87
N LEU A 48 -4.56 2.38 -6.67
CA LEU A 48 -4.87 3.69 -7.25
C LEU A 48 -4.17 4.86 -6.56
N LYS A 49 -3.40 4.63 -5.49
CA LYS A 49 -2.66 5.69 -4.82
C LYS A 49 -1.59 6.22 -5.76
N ILE A 50 -1.95 7.22 -6.56
CA ILE A 50 -1.01 8.03 -7.35
C ILE A 50 -0.23 8.86 -6.33
N ILE A 51 0.95 8.38 -5.96
CA ILE A 51 1.87 9.13 -5.12
C ILE A 51 2.53 10.16 -6.03
N GLU A 52 2.19 11.43 -5.85
CA GLU A 52 2.96 12.52 -6.45
C GLU A 52 4.38 12.50 -5.87
N LEU A 53 5.36 12.21 -6.73
CA LEU A 53 6.76 12.25 -6.35
C LEU A 53 7.18 13.70 -6.08
N ARG A 54 7.88 13.89 -4.98
CA ARG A 54 8.44 15.18 -4.60
C ARG A 54 9.72 15.42 -5.42
N ASN A 55 9.76 16.53 -6.15
CA ASN A 55 10.99 17.02 -6.75
C ASN A 55 11.73 17.91 -5.74
N ILE A 56 12.64 17.33 -4.96
CA ILE A 56 13.45 18.04 -3.96
C ILE A 56 14.95 17.96 -4.29
N PRO A 57 15.77 18.93 -3.83
CA PRO A 57 17.21 18.85 -4.00
C PRO A 57 17.81 17.58 -3.37
N LYS A 58 18.79 16.97 -4.04
CA LYS A 58 19.44 15.72 -3.58
C LYS A 58 19.93 15.78 -2.13
N LYS A 59 20.45 16.93 -1.70
CA LYS A 59 20.89 17.15 -0.31
C LYS A 59 19.76 17.01 0.70
N GLN A 60 18.58 17.55 0.40
CA GLN A 60 17.41 17.42 1.25
C GLN A 60 16.94 15.97 1.30
N ALA A 61 16.91 15.27 0.16
CA ALA A 61 16.57 13.86 0.11
C ALA A 61 17.52 12.99 0.96
N GLU A 62 18.83 13.29 0.94
CA GLU A 62 19.82 12.60 1.76
C GLU A 62 19.58 12.78 3.27
N GLU A 63 19.24 13.99 3.71
CA GLU A 63 18.90 14.27 5.12
C GLU A 63 17.60 13.56 5.55
N GLU A 64 16.58 13.55 4.68
CA GLU A 64 15.31 12.87 4.96
C GLU A 64 15.49 11.34 5.03
N ILE A 65 16.27 10.74 4.12
CA ILE A 65 16.59 9.31 4.12
C ILE A 65 17.36 8.92 5.39
N LEU A 66 18.39 9.69 5.78
CA LEU A 66 19.13 9.43 7.01
C LEU A 66 18.23 9.50 8.24
N ASN A 67 17.33 10.49 8.31
CA ASN A 67 16.38 10.59 9.41
C ASN A 67 15.38 9.42 9.42
N TYR A 68 14.92 8.97 8.25
CA TYR A 68 14.03 7.82 8.13
C TYR A 68 14.66 6.52 8.66
N LEU A 69 15.97 6.35 8.49
CA LEU A 69 16.69 5.15 8.91
C LEU A 69 17.05 5.12 10.40
N LYS A 70 17.05 6.26 11.12
CA LYS A 70 17.51 6.33 12.53
C LYS A 70 16.78 5.38 13.47
N ASP A 71 15.48 5.18 13.25
CA ASP A 71 14.61 4.38 14.11
C ASP A 71 14.32 2.99 13.51
N LYS A 72 15.03 2.58 12.46
CA LYS A 72 14.80 1.34 11.73
C LYS A 72 16.06 0.49 11.69
N GLU A 73 15.97 -0.75 12.15
CA GLU A 73 17.06 -1.73 11.98
C GLU A 73 17.24 -2.12 10.51
N LYS A 74 16.15 -2.14 9.74
CA LYS A 74 16.12 -2.46 8.30
C LYS A 74 15.00 -1.69 7.61
N ALA A 75 15.24 -1.32 6.36
CA ALA A 75 14.23 -0.76 5.47
C ALA A 75 14.54 -1.14 4.03
N TRP A 76 13.52 -1.42 3.23
CA TRP A 76 13.68 -1.67 1.80
C TRP A 76 13.71 -0.34 1.02
N THR A 77 14.49 -0.27 -0.05
CA THR A 77 14.56 0.92 -0.92
C THR A 77 13.18 1.39 -1.40
N SER A 78 12.29 0.44 -1.72
CA SER A 78 10.91 0.74 -2.12
C SER A 78 10.07 1.34 -1.00
N GLU A 79 10.24 0.87 0.24
CA GLU A 79 9.54 1.45 1.40
C GLU A 79 9.98 2.90 1.65
N ILE A 80 11.28 3.15 1.54
CA ILE A 80 11.85 4.50 1.70
C ILE A 80 11.31 5.42 0.59
N ALA A 81 11.30 4.94 -0.67
CA ALA A 81 10.80 5.70 -1.81
C ALA A 81 9.31 6.04 -1.66
N ASP A 82 8.48 5.07 -1.26
CA ASP A 82 7.04 5.26 -1.09
C ASP A 82 6.71 6.18 0.08
N ASP A 83 7.35 5.97 1.24
CA ASP A 83 7.08 6.76 2.44
C ASP A 83 7.55 8.20 2.32
N LEU A 84 8.73 8.42 1.73
CA LEU A 84 9.29 9.75 1.51
C LEU A 84 8.76 10.42 0.23
N ARG A 85 8.05 9.66 -0.61
CA ARG A 85 7.53 10.06 -1.94
C ARG A 85 8.65 10.54 -2.85
N LEU A 86 9.71 9.77 -2.92
CA LEU A 86 10.90 10.04 -3.73
C LEU A 86 10.99 9.03 -4.87
N ASP A 87 11.61 9.44 -5.97
CA ASP A 87 11.91 8.52 -7.06
C ASP A 87 12.84 7.40 -6.55
N VAL A 88 12.47 6.15 -6.79
CA VAL A 88 13.21 4.99 -6.29
C VAL A 88 14.65 4.97 -6.77
N SER A 89 14.94 5.51 -7.95
CA SER A 89 16.29 5.63 -8.50
C SER A 89 17.11 6.62 -7.69
N ILE A 90 16.53 7.77 -7.31
CA ILE A 90 17.18 8.77 -6.44
C ILE A 90 17.48 8.17 -5.07
N VAL A 91 16.54 7.41 -4.49
CA VAL A 91 16.74 6.75 -3.21
C VAL A 91 17.88 5.73 -3.32
N ASN A 92 17.89 4.89 -4.36
CA ASN A 92 18.94 3.90 -4.58
C ASN A 92 20.32 4.55 -4.73
N ASP A 93 20.43 5.64 -5.48
CA ASP A 93 21.68 6.39 -5.66
C ASP A 93 22.20 6.97 -4.33
N ILE A 94 21.29 7.49 -3.50
CA ILE A 94 21.64 8.05 -2.19
C ILE A 94 22.08 6.94 -1.23
N LEU A 95 21.34 5.83 -1.16
CA LEU A 95 21.70 4.69 -0.30
C LEU A 95 23.06 4.09 -0.70
N THR A 96 23.31 3.93 -2.01
CA THR A 96 24.61 3.45 -2.51
C THR A 96 25.74 4.37 -2.04
N LYS A 97 25.58 5.69 -2.20
CA LYS A 97 26.56 6.68 -1.71
C LYS A 97 26.75 6.60 -0.19
N LEU A 98 25.68 6.47 0.58
CA LEU A 98 25.76 6.38 2.05
C LEU A 98 26.47 5.10 2.52
N ALA A 99 26.29 4.00 1.79
CA ALA A 99 27.00 2.74 2.04
C ALA A 99 28.49 2.86 1.69
N GLU A 100 28.83 3.48 0.56
CA GLU A 100 30.23 3.80 0.20
C GLU A 100 30.93 4.70 1.24
N GLU A 101 30.18 5.61 1.88
CA GLU A 101 30.64 6.45 2.97
C GLU A 101 30.68 5.74 4.35
N GLY A 102 30.21 4.49 4.43
CA GLY A 102 30.17 3.70 5.67
C GLY A 102 29.13 4.17 6.69
N LYS A 103 28.12 4.93 6.28
CA LYS A 103 27.05 5.44 7.15
C LYS A 103 25.91 4.44 7.36
N ILE A 104 25.76 3.49 6.43
CA ILE A 104 24.77 2.41 6.44
C ILE A 104 25.44 1.11 5.95
N GLU A 105 24.86 -0.05 6.27
CA GLU A 105 25.35 -1.40 5.93
C GLU A 105 24.25 -2.25 5.29
#